data_AF-A0A023GKK7-F1
#
_entry.id   AF-A0A023GKK7-F1
#
_cell.length_a   1.000
_cell.length_b   1.000
_cell.length_c   1.000
_cell.angle_alpha   90.00
_cell.angle_beta   90.00
_cell.angle_gamma   90.00
#
_symmetry.space_group_name_H-M   'P 1'
#
loop_
_entity.id
_entity.type
_entity.pdbx_description
1 polymer ?
#
loop_
_entity_poly.entity_id
_entity_poly.type
_entity_poly.pdbx_seq_one_letter_code
_entity_poly.pdbx_strand_id
1 'polypeptide(L)'
;AEKLSLKDDLVLVEVKSSGERIAFKDSEVSVPTGLSINGRIFISPADHLDALTPLSEQEGPVEGTGALLETLSSHDIAYHMSLYDWHLFSCIHEYELIYQVFGRHQFRKIMSNLDVFQRRFNEVQFWVVTEMCMANTLSRRVTLLRKFIKIAAHCREYQNLNAFFAIVMGLSNVAVSRLSQTWERLPGKLKRTFAEFETLIDPSRNHRRYRVAVSKVAPPLVPFMPLLLKDMTFCHEGNKTYIDGLVNFEKMHMIGQTLRSLRHSRSQRINLEPPPQGKVQQDVREYIRTLKVIDNQRRLIQLSHALEPRRP
;
A
#
# COMPACT_ATOMS: atom_id res chain seq x y z
N ALA A 1 21.77 2.44 22.82
CA ALA A 1 22.51 2.13 24.06
C ALA A 1 23.46 3.26 24.43
N GLU A 2 24.48 3.55 23.61
CA GLU A 2 25.55 4.54 23.94
C GLU A 2 25.03 5.92 24.37
N LYS A 3 24.13 6.54 23.59
CA LYS A 3 23.57 7.87 23.93
C LYS A 3 22.77 7.90 25.23
N LEU A 4 22.27 6.76 25.69
CA LEU A 4 21.46 6.63 26.90
C LEU A 4 22.24 5.98 28.04
N SER A 5 23.52 5.67 27.84
CA SER A 5 24.39 4.96 28.80
C SER A 5 23.77 3.67 29.36
N LEU A 6 22.92 3.00 28.58
CA LEU A 6 22.29 1.74 28.97
C LEU A 6 23.29 0.59 28.82
N LYS A 7 23.35 -0.28 29.84
CA LYS A 7 24.28 -1.43 29.92
C LYS A 7 23.59 -2.78 29.75
N ASP A 8 22.26 -2.77 29.58
CA ASP A 8 21.44 -3.99 29.52
C ASP A 8 21.50 -4.65 28.15
N ASP A 9 21.08 -5.92 28.08
CA ASP A 9 20.84 -6.63 26.83
C ASP A 9 19.55 -6.09 26.17
N LEU A 10 19.74 -5.10 25.31
CA LEU A 10 18.66 -4.35 24.69
C LEU A 10 18.34 -4.89 23.31
N VAL A 11 17.04 -5.01 23.04
CA VAL A 11 16.51 -5.36 21.73
C VAL A 11 15.82 -4.17 21.09
N LEU A 12 15.94 -4.09 19.77
CA LEU A 12 15.18 -3.15 18.95
C LEU A 12 13.83 -3.76 18.61
N VAL A 13 12.75 -3.00 18.76
CA VAL A 13 11.39 -3.52 18.62
C VAL A 13 10.55 -2.57 17.78
N GLU A 14 9.87 -3.06 16.75
CA GLU A 14 8.73 -2.35 16.19
C GLU A 14 7.51 -2.58 17.09
N VAL A 15 6.93 -1.49 17.60
CA VAL A 15 5.60 -1.50 18.19
C VAL A 15 4.65 -0.94 17.14
N LYS A 16 3.68 -1.74 16.70
CA LYS A 16 2.64 -1.33 15.74
C LYS A 16 1.49 -0.62 16.44
N SER A 17 0.68 0.13 15.69
CA SER A 17 -0.56 0.74 16.19
C SER A 17 -1.58 -0.26 16.74
N SER A 18 -1.47 -1.54 16.37
CA SER A 18 -2.28 -2.64 16.91
C SER A 18 -1.87 -3.11 18.30
N GLY A 19 -0.72 -2.66 18.82
CA GLY A 19 -0.07 -3.20 20.02
C GLY A 19 0.80 -4.43 19.77
N GLU A 20 0.87 -4.91 18.52
CA GLU A 20 1.80 -5.98 18.15
C GLU A 20 3.25 -5.48 18.27
N ARG A 21 4.11 -6.34 18.82
CA ARG A 21 5.52 -6.06 19.11
C ARG A 21 6.38 -7.04 18.33
N ILE A 22 7.27 -6.53 17.49
CA ILE A 22 8.15 -7.35 16.67
C ILE A 22 9.59 -6.97 17.01
N ALA A 23 10.28 -7.85 17.73
CA ALA A 23 11.69 -7.69 18.00
C ALA A 23 12.49 -7.97 16.71
N PHE A 24 13.38 -7.05 16.35
CA PHE A 24 14.29 -7.22 15.23
C PHE A 24 15.45 -8.12 15.64
N LYS A 25 15.89 -8.99 14.73
CA LYS A 25 17.13 -9.76 14.92
C LYS A 25 18.35 -8.88 14.62
N ASP A 26 19.48 -9.14 15.27
CA ASP A 26 20.75 -8.43 15.00
C ASP A 26 21.22 -8.52 13.54
N SER A 27 20.82 -9.57 12.84
CA SER A 27 21.11 -9.75 11.41
C SER A 27 20.29 -8.84 10.49
N GLU A 28 19.20 -8.24 10.98
CA GLU A 28 18.33 -7.42 10.16
C GLU A 28 18.96 -6.07 9.84
N VAL A 29 18.71 -5.59 8.62
CA VAL A 29 19.30 -4.37 8.07
C VAL A 29 18.22 -3.48 7.48
N SER A 30 18.43 -2.16 7.50
CA SER A 30 17.52 -1.18 6.91
C SER A 30 16.11 -1.18 7.52
N VAL A 31 15.99 -1.49 8.82
CA VAL A 31 14.70 -1.61 9.51
C VAL A 31 13.81 -0.34 9.50
N PRO A 32 14.32 0.92 9.52
CA PRO A 32 13.44 2.09 9.66
C PRO A 32 12.46 2.29 8.50
N THR A 33 12.83 1.88 7.29
CA THR A 33 11.95 2.02 6.11
C THR A 33 10.92 0.89 6.01
N GLY A 34 11.18 -0.26 6.63
CA GLY A 34 10.32 -1.45 6.58
C GLY A 34 9.19 -1.49 7.62
N LEU A 35 9.05 -0.45 8.43
CA LEU A 35 8.00 -0.37 9.45
C LEU A 35 6.59 -0.31 8.82
N SER A 36 5.60 -0.75 9.60
CA SER A 36 4.19 -0.43 9.37
C SER A 36 3.95 1.08 9.33
N ILE A 37 2.79 1.52 8.80
CA ILE A 37 2.55 2.94 8.50
C ILE A 37 2.64 3.81 9.75
N ASN A 38 2.04 3.37 10.85
CA ASN A 38 2.15 4.04 12.13
C ASN A 38 3.07 3.31 13.10
N GLY A 39 3.91 2.38 12.63
CA GLY A 39 4.90 1.69 13.44
C GLY A 39 5.93 2.65 14.04
N ARG A 40 6.42 2.31 15.22
CA ARG A 40 7.49 3.04 15.91
C ARG A 40 8.54 2.08 16.43
N ILE A 41 9.78 2.55 16.42
CA ILE A 41 10.92 1.80 16.93
C ILE A 41 11.10 2.14 18.39
N PHE A 42 11.15 1.11 19.22
CA PHE A 42 11.47 1.16 20.63
C PHE A 42 12.76 0.40 20.90
N ILE A 43 13.41 0.74 22.00
CA ILE A 43 14.51 -0.03 22.58
C ILE A 43 14.05 -0.46 23.96
N SER A 44 14.17 -1.76 24.26
CA SER A 44 13.73 -2.33 25.53
C SER A 44 14.60 -3.54 25.90
N PRO A 45 14.77 -3.85 27.20
CA PRO A 45 15.27 -5.15 27.63
C PRO A 45 14.41 -6.29 27.07
N ALA A 46 15.04 -7.42 26.72
CA ALA A 46 14.35 -8.55 26.09
C ALA A 46 13.23 -9.17 26.97
N ASP A 47 13.36 -9.07 28.29
CA ASP A 47 12.40 -9.55 29.28
C ASP A 47 11.23 -8.57 29.53
N HIS A 48 11.31 -7.33 29.02
CA HIS A 48 10.30 -6.28 29.22
C HIS A 48 9.49 -5.93 27.98
N LEU A 49 9.54 -6.76 26.93
CA LEU A 49 8.79 -6.54 25.69
C LEU A 49 7.28 -6.40 25.93
N ASP A 50 6.73 -7.16 26.89
CA ASP A 50 5.31 -7.15 27.19
C ASP A 50 4.80 -5.84 27.82
N ALA A 51 5.70 -5.00 28.32
CA ALA A 51 5.37 -3.68 28.86
C ALA A 51 5.29 -2.59 27.78
N LEU A 52 5.79 -2.84 26.57
CA LEU A 52 5.74 -1.87 25.48
C LEU A 52 4.30 -1.67 24.99
N THR A 53 3.88 -0.41 24.94
CA THR A 53 2.55 0.02 24.44
C THR A 53 2.70 1.02 23.30
N PRO A 54 1.76 1.05 22.33
CA PRO A 54 1.75 2.07 21.29
C PRO A 54 1.66 3.49 21.86
N LEU A 55 2.26 4.46 21.16
CA LEU A 55 2.11 5.88 21.46
C LEU A 55 0.77 6.40 20.92
N SER A 56 0.27 7.49 21.52
CA SER A 56 -0.97 8.15 21.08
C SER A 56 -0.92 8.59 19.61
N GLU A 57 0.23 9.01 19.11
CA GLU A 57 0.42 9.39 17.70
C GLU A 57 0.30 8.20 16.72
N GLN A 58 0.46 6.96 17.21
CA GLN A 58 0.33 5.76 16.37
C GLN A 58 -1.12 5.38 16.11
N GLU A 59 -2.06 5.92 16.89
CA GLU A 59 -3.49 5.65 16.69
C GLU A 59 -3.98 6.18 15.34
N GLY A 60 -3.34 7.23 14.80
CA GLY A 60 -3.75 7.90 13.58
C GLY A 60 -4.72 9.06 13.86
N PRO A 61 -5.32 9.67 12.81
CA PRO A 61 -6.11 10.89 12.96
C PRO A 61 -7.33 10.72 13.88
N VAL A 62 -7.73 11.81 14.53
CA VAL A 62 -8.96 11.92 15.34
C VAL A 62 -10.11 12.48 14.51
N GLU A 63 -9.80 13.32 13.50
CA GLU A 63 -10.75 13.86 12.53
C GLU A 63 -10.37 13.47 11.10
N GLY A 64 -11.37 13.15 10.28
CA GLY A 64 -11.18 12.79 8.87
C GLY A 64 -11.06 14.02 7.97
N THR A 65 -10.33 13.87 6.86
CA THR A 65 -10.11 14.96 5.88
C THR A 65 -11.16 15.02 4.77
N GLY A 66 -12.23 14.22 4.87
CA GLY A 66 -13.23 14.06 3.81
C GLY A 66 -13.87 15.37 3.30
N ALA A 67 -14.00 16.41 4.13
CA ALA A 67 -14.54 17.71 3.70
C ALA A 67 -13.63 18.38 2.66
N LEU A 68 -12.31 18.28 2.83
CA LEU A 68 -11.34 18.68 1.82
C LEU A 68 -11.44 17.74 0.61
N LEU A 69 -11.45 16.42 0.84
CA LEU A 69 -11.51 15.44 -0.25
C LEU A 69 -12.73 15.62 -1.17
N GLU A 70 -13.86 16.08 -0.62
CA GLU A 70 -15.08 16.37 -1.37
C GLU A 70 -14.89 17.52 -2.38
N THR A 71 -14.13 18.56 -2.02
CA THR A 71 -13.90 19.75 -2.86
C THR A 71 -12.87 19.52 -3.96
N LEU A 72 -11.89 18.64 -3.72
CA LEU A 72 -10.81 18.35 -4.68
C LEU A 72 -11.28 17.50 -5.86
N SER A 73 -10.85 17.76 -7.09
CA SER A 73 -11.23 16.94 -8.25
C SER A 73 -10.71 15.49 -8.15
N SER A 74 -11.55 14.50 -8.51
CA SER A 74 -11.11 13.09 -8.57
C SER A 74 -10.00 12.88 -9.60
N HIS A 75 -10.05 13.62 -10.70
CA HIS A 75 -9.02 13.62 -11.74
C HIS A 75 -7.69 14.16 -11.20
N ASP A 76 -7.71 15.31 -10.53
CA ASP A 76 -6.49 15.96 -10.01
C ASP A 76 -5.84 15.12 -8.92
N ILE A 77 -6.65 14.51 -8.04
CA ILE A 77 -6.16 13.55 -7.05
C ILE A 77 -5.44 12.38 -7.73
N ALA A 78 -6.07 11.74 -8.71
CA ALA A 78 -5.49 10.62 -9.42
C ALA A 78 -4.23 11.01 -10.21
N TYR A 79 -4.19 12.22 -10.75
CA TYR A 79 -3.04 12.77 -11.48
C TYR A 79 -1.83 12.95 -10.54
N HIS A 80 -2.00 13.68 -9.43
CA HIS A 80 -0.91 13.89 -8.47
C HIS A 80 -0.49 12.61 -7.76
N MET A 81 -1.42 11.69 -7.51
CA MET A 81 -1.13 10.36 -7.00
C MET A 81 -0.28 9.56 -7.99
N SER A 82 -0.63 9.57 -9.27
CA SER A 82 0.12 8.85 -10.31
C SER A 82 1.50 9.42 -10.54
N LEU A 83 1.67 10.74 -10.50
CA LEU A 83 3.00 11.36 -10.55
C LEU A 83 3.87 11.00 -9.33
N TYR A 84 3.28 11.01 -8.13
CA TYR A 84 4.01 10.68 -6.91
C TYR A 84 4.40 9.20 -6.87
N ASP A 85 3.47 8.30 -7.18
CA ASP A 85 3.73 6.86 -7.24
C ASP A 85 4.75 6.53 -8.34
N TRP A 86 4.68 7.19 -9.51
CA TRP A 86 5.68 7.03 -10.56
C TRP A 86 7.07 7.46 -10.10
N HIS A 87 7.17 8.54 -9.34
CA HIS A 87 8.44 9.00 -8.77
C HIS A 87 9.03 7.95 -7.80
N LEU A 88 8.23 7.48 -6.85
CA LEU A 88 8.65 6.44 -5.90
C LEU A 88 9.04 5.15 -6.63
N PHE A 89 8.24 4.71 -7.60
CA PHE A 89 8.51 3.54 -8.41
C PHE A 89 9.82 3.66 -9.21
N SER A 90 10.10 4.84 -9.75
CA SER A 90 11.31 5.11 -10.53
C SER A 90 12.58 5.13 -9.67
N CYS A 91 12.47 5.41 -8.37
CA CYS A 91 13.58 5.34 -7.42
C CYS A 91 14.02 3.90 -7.11
N ILE A 92 13.17 2.90 -7.34
CA ILE A 92 13.45 1.50 -7.01
C ILE A 92 14.54 0.96 -7.94
N HIS A 93 15.68 0.57 -7.36
CA HIS A 93 16.66 -0.22 -8.08
C HIS A 93 16.21 -1.68 -8.17
N GLU A 94 16.42 -2.35 -9.30
CA GLU A 94 15.95 -3.74 -9.48
C GLU A 94 16.54 -4.74 -8.49
N TYR A 95 17.77 -4.49 -8.04
CA TYR A 95 18.41 -5.28 -7.00
C TYR A 95 17.68 -5.22 -5.67
N GLU A 96 16.91 -4.18 -5.37
CA GLU A 96 16.09 -4.11 -4.16
C GLU A 96 15.04 -5.24 -4.13
N LEU A 97 14.50 -5.62 -5.30
CA LEU A 97 13.58 -6.77 -5.40
C LEU A 97 14.31 -8.09 -5.14
N ILE A 98 15.56 -8.21 -5.60
CA ILE A 98 16.40 -9.39 -5.31
C ILE A 98 16.68 -9.48 -3.81
N TYR A 99 17.08 -8.37 -3.18
CA TYR A 99 17.36 -8.34 -1.74
C TYR A 99 16.11 -8.68 -0.93
N GLN A 100 14.94 -8.16 -1.32
CA GLN A 100 13.69 -8.48 -0.66
C GLN A 100 13.37 -9.98 -0.72
N VAL A 101 13.53 -10.60 -1.89
CA VAL A 101 13.11 -11.97 -2.16
C VAL A 101 14.11 -13.00 -1.62
N PHE A 102 15.41 -12.73 -1.76
CA PHE A 102 16.48 -13.64 -1.32
C PHE A 102 16.93 -13.36 0.12
N GLY A 103 16.43 -12.30 0.75
CA GLY A 103 16.73 -11.93 2.13
C GLY A 103 17.79 -10.85 2.24
N ARG A 104 17.36 -9.63 2.59
CA ARG A 104 18.22 -8.43 2.67
C ARG A 104 19.43 -8.58 3.61
N HIS A 105 19.28 -9.37 4.68
CA HIS A 105 20.32 -9.68 5.65
C HIS A 105 21.51 -10.43 5.01
N GLN A 106 21.26 -11.28 4.00
CA GLN A 106 22.30 -12.02 3.30
C GLN A 106 23.21 -11.10 2.49
N PHE A 107 22.66 -10.02 1.94
CA PHE A 107 23.40 -9.06 1.12
C PHE A 107 23.96 -7.89 1.93
N ARG A 108 23.45 -7.65 3.13
CA ARG A 108 23.72 -6.45 3.94
C ARG A 108 23.51 -5.16 3.13
N LYS A 109 22.44 -5.14 2.32
CA LYS A 109 22.08 -4.01 1.44
C LYS A 109 20.78 -3.35 1.88
N ILE A 110 20.72 -2.05 1.61
CA ILE A 110 19.55 -1.20 1.83
C ILE A 110 18.55 -1.43 0.68
N MET A 111 17.27 -1.36 1.00
CA MET A 111 16.17 -1.46 0.02
C MET A 111 15.02 -0.48 0.33
N SER A 112 15.43 0.70 0.79
CA SER A 112 14.53 1.76 1.25
C SER A 112 13.54 2.25 0.20
N ASN A 113 13.89 2.25 -1.09
CA ASN A 113 12.96 2.73 -2.12
C ASN A 113 11.82 1.72 -2.30
N LEU A 114 12.15 0.42 -2.34
CA LEU A 114 11.15 -0.63 -2.40
C LEU A 114 10.29 -0.66 -1.13
N ASP A 115 10.90 -0.55 0.05
CA ASP A 115 10.18 -0.46 1.33
C ASP A 115 9.16 0.69 1.33
N VAL A 116 9.60 1.91 0.96
CA VAL A 116 8.73 3.10 0.91
C VAL A 116 7.61 2.91 -0.10
N PHE A 117 7.88 2.32 -1.26
CA PHE A 117 6.85 2.10 -2.28
C PHE A 117 5.84 1.01 -1.88
N GLN A 118 6.28 -0.04 -1.19
CA GLN A 118 5.38 -1.03 -0.60
C GLN A 118 4.52 -0.40 0.50
N ARG A 119 5.11 0.43 1.37
CA ARG A 119 4.37 1.17 2.41
C ARG A 119 3.35 2.12 1.79
N ARG A 120 3.67 2.78 0.68
CA ARG A 120 2.75 3.64 -0.07
C ARG A 120 1.48 2.91 -0.52
N PHE A 121 1.58 1.66 -0.95
CA PHE A 121 0.41 0.84 -1.29
C PHE A 121 -0.54 0.71 -0.09
N ASN A 122 0.01 0.34 1.07
CA ASN A 122 -0.77 0.20 2.30
C ASN A 122 -1.32 1.55 2.77
N GLU A 123 -0.55 2.63 2.64
CA GLU A 123 -0.97 3.99 3.00
C GLU A 123 -2.21 4.41 2.20
N VAL A 124 -2.20 4.24 0.88
CA VAL A 124 -3.36 4.54 0.03
C VAL A 124 -4.54 3.64 0.37
N GLN A 125 -4.31 2.34 0.62
CA GLN A 125 -5.36 1.42 1.03
C GLN A 125 -6.02 1.86 2.34
N PHE A 126 -5.24 2.13 3.38
CA PHE A 126 -5.75 2.56 4.69
C PHE A 126 -6.31 3.97 4.69
N TRP A 127 -5.85 4.86 3.80
CA TRP A 127 -6.44 6.18 3.59
C TRP A 127 -7.91 6.06 3.18
N VAL A 128 -8.22 5.18 2.23
CA VAL A 128 -9.62 4.93 1.83
C VAL A 128 -10.46 4.43 3.00
N VAL A 129 -9.95 3.45 3.75
CA VAL A 129 -10.69 2.89 4.90
C VAL A 129 -10.89 3.93 6.00
N THR A 130 -9.86 4.72 6.28
CA THR A 130 -9.87 5.80 7.27
C THR A 130 -10.95 6.83 6.94
N GLU A 131 -10.92 7.40 5.74
CA GLU A 131 -11.89 8.42 5.34
C GLU A 131 -13.32 7.90 5.30
N MET A 132 -13.53 6.66 4.86
CA MET A 132 -14.85 6.02 4.89
C MET A 132 -15.37 5.79 6.32
N CYS A 133 -14.49 5.40 7.25
CA CYS A 133 -14.86 5.15 8.65
C CYS A 133 -14.98 6.44 9.49
N MET A 134 -14.40 7.56 9.04
CA MET A 134 -14.50 8.87 9.69
C MET A 134 -15.62 9.75 9.12
N ALA A 135 -16.29 9.32 8.05
CA ALA A 135 -17.45 10.01 7.51
C ALA A 135 -18.73 9.67 8.31
N ASN A 136 -19.01 10.50 9.30
CA ASN A 136 -20.06 10.26 10.30
C ASN A 136 -21.49 10.22 9.71
N THR A 137 -21.76 10.95 8.62
CA THR A 137 -23.10 10.97 8.01
C THR A 137 -23.18 10.05 6.80
N LEU A 138 -24.33 9.37 6.63
CA LEU A 138 -24.57 8.48 5.49
C LEU A 138 -24.37 9.20 4.15
N SER A 139 -24.88 10.43 4.02
CA SER A 139 -24.73 11.24 2.80
C SER A 139 -23.26 11.46 2.45
N ARG A 140 -22.43 11.82 3.45
CA ARG A 140 -20.99 12.03 3.26
C ARG A 140 -20.28 10.74 2.85
N ARG A 141 -20.59 9.61 3.49
CA ARG A 141 -20.04 8.30 3.11
C ARG A 141 -20.35 7.93 1.67
N VAL A 142 -21.59 8.14 1.22
CA VAL A 142 -21.99 7.87 -0.18
C VAL A 142 -21.22 8.77 -1.14
N THR A 143 -21.02 10.05 -0.80
CA THR A 143 -20.21 10.98 -1.59
C THR A 143 -18.76 10.52 -1.69
N LEU A 144 -18.13 10.14 -0.58
CA LEU A 144 -16.75 9.63 -0.57
C LEU A 144 -16.62 8.31 -1.31
N LEU A 145 -17.56 7.38 -1.16
CA LEU A 145 -17.57 6.11 -1.89
C LEU A 145 -17.59 6.36 -3.41
N ARG A 146 -18.46 7.26 -3.88
CA ARG A 146 -18.47 7.69 -5.29
C ARG A 146 -17.14 8.32 -5.69
N LYS A 147 -16.52 9.12 -4.81
CA LYS A 147 -15.25 9.81 -5.05
C LYS A 147 -14.12 8.80 -5.27
N PHE A 148 -13.98 7.82 -4.38
CA PHE A 148 -12.93 6.80 -4.46
C PHE A 148 -13.07 5.91 -5.70
N ILE A 149 -14.30 5.52 -6.08
CA ILE A 149 -14.52 4.77 -7.32
C ILE A 149 -14.07 5.59 -8.55
N LYS A 150 -14.33 6.90 -8.57
CA LYS A 150 -13.86 7.78 -9.66
C LYS A 150 -12.34 7.96 -9.65
N ILE A 151 -11.72 8.13 -8.49
CA ILE A 151 -10.26 8.23 -8.37
C ILE A 151 -9.62 6.94 -8.88
N ALA A 152 -10.12 5.77 -8.48
CA ALA A 152 -9.66 4.48 -8.98
C ALA A 152 -9.78 4.38 -10.50
N ALA A 153 -10.91 4.80 -11.08
CA ALA A 153 -11.09 4.82 -12.53
C ALA A 153 -9.99 5.63 -13.24
N HIS A 154 -9.70 6.84 -12.75
CA HIS A 154 -8.63 7.68 -13.31
C HIS A 154 -7.23 7.09 -13.08
N CYS A 155 -6.94 6.51 -11.91
CA CYS A 155 -5.67 5.80 -11.68
C CYS A 155 -5.47 4.66 -12.70
N ARG A 156 -6.53 3.93 -13.04
CA ARG A 156 -6.50 2.89 -14.07
C ARG A 156 -6.28 3.48 -15.47
N GLU A 157 -6.93 4.60 -15.80
CA GLU A 157 -6.72 5.33 -17.07
C GLU A 157 -5.27 5.80 -17.23
N TYR A 158 -4.65 6.28 -16.15
CA TYR A 158 -3.24 6.67 -16.12
C TYR A 158 -2.26 5.49 -16.03
N GLN A 159 -2.76 4.25 -16.13
CA GLN A 159 -1.97 3.04 -16.00
C GLN A 159 -1.18 2.98 -14.67
N ASN A 160 -1.71 3.60 -13.61
CA ASN A 160 -1.26 3.42 -12.25
C ASN A 160 -2.09 2.31 -11.57
N LEU A 161 -1.74 1.06 -11.89
CA LEU A 161 -2.46 -0.10 -11.36
C LEU A 161 -2.19 -0.30 -9.86
N ASN A 162 -1.05 0.16 -9.35
CA ASN A 162 -0.73 0.08 -7.92
C ASN A 162 -1.73 0.87 -7.06
N ALA A 163 -1.93 2.17 -7.36
CA ALA A 163 -2.92 2.98 -6.67
C ALA A 163 -4.36 2.50 -6.91
N PHE A 164 -4.67 2.13 -8.15
CA PHE A 164 -5.98 1.57 -8.49
C PHE A 164 -6.34 0.40 -7.56
N PHE A 165 -5.45 -0.59 -7.42
CA PHE A 165 -5.71 -1.72 -6.55
C PHE A 165 -5.68 -1.36 -5.08
N ALA A 166 -4.81 -0.45 -4.63
CA ALA A 166 -4.83 0.02 -3.26
C ALA A 166 -6.20 0.61 -2.88
N ILE A 167 -6.80 1.42 -3.77
CA ILE A 167 -8.13 2.00 -3.55
C ILE A 167 -9.21 0.93 -3.57
N VAL A 168 -9.20 0.02 -4.55
CA VAL A 168 -10.19 -1.06 -4.67
C VAL A 168 -10.14 -1.97 -3.44
N MET A 169 -8.94 -2.34 -2.98
CA MET A 169 -8.75 -3.14 -1.77
C MET A 169 -9.15 -2.39 -0.51
N GLY A 170 -8.94 -1.06 -0.46
CA GLY A 170 -9.46 -0.21 0.62
C GLY A 170 -10.98 -0.21 0.70
N LEU A 171 -11.66 -0.08 -0.45
CA LEU A 171 -13.13 -0.17 -0.52
C LEU A 171 -13.65 -1.58 -0.21
N SER A 172 -12.87 -2.62 -0.52
CA SER A 172 -13.20 -4.02 -0.24
C SER A 172 -12.89 -4.43 1.21
N ASN A 173 -12.17 -3.60 1.97
CA ASN A 173 -11.84 -3.86 3.37
C ASN A 173 -13.12 -4.12 4.17
N VAL A 174 -13.06 -5.09 5.11
CA VAL A 174 -14.20 -5.51 5.92
C VAL A 174 -14.89 -4.35 6.66
N ALA A 175 -14.14 -3.31 7.06
CA ALA A 175 -14.70 -2.13 7.70
C ALA A 175 -15.52 -1.24 6.73
N VAL A 176 -15.26 -1.30 5.42
CA VAL A 176 -16.00 -0.54 4.40
C VAL A 176 -17.08 -1.39 3.74
N SER A 177 -16.76 -2.61 3.33
CA SER A 177 -17.70 -3.51 2.63
C SER A 177 -18.92 -3.88 3.47
N ARG A 178 -18.81 -3.85 4.80
CA ARG A 178 -19.94 -4.08 5.72
C ARG A 178 -20.96 -2.94 5.80
N LEU A 179 -20.65 -1.75 5.28
CA LEU A 179 -21.51 -0.55 5.38
C LEU A 179 -22.69 -0.64 4.38
N SER A 180 -23.55 -1.63 4.58
CA SER A 180 -24.67 -1.98 3.69
C SER A 180 -25.54 -0.79 3.29
N GLN A 181 -25.88 0.10 4.24
CA GLN A 181 -26.74 1.25 3.94
C GLN A 181 -26.03 2.24 3.02
N THR A 182 -24.72 2.38 3.18
CA THR A 182 -23.86 3.21 2.31
C THR A 182 -23.80 2.63 0.89
N TRP A 183 -23.53 1.33 0.76
CA TRP A 183 -23.46 0.65 -0.53
C TRP A 183 -24.81 0.64 -1.24
N GLU A 184 -25.93 0.44 -0.54
CA GLU A 184 -27.28 0.45 -1.11
C GLU A 184 -27.61 1.76 -1.81
N ARG A 185 -27.19 2.90 -1.23
CA ARG A 185 -27.40 4.26 -1.77
C ARG A 185 -26.49 4.60 -2.96
N LEU A 186 -25.51 3.77 -3.29
CA LEU A 186 -24.64 4.01 -4.44
C LEU A 186 -25.42 3.84 -5.77
N PRO A 187 -25.29 4.77 -6.74
CA PRO A 187 -25.93 4.63 -8.04
C PRO A 187 -25.54 3.33 -8.75
N GLY A 188 -26.50 2.68 -9.42
CA GLY A 188 -26.30 1.38 -10.07
C GLY A 188 -25.19 1.36 -11.14
N LYS A 189 -24.90 2.50 -11.79
CA LYS A 189 -23.73 2.62 -12.69
C LYS A 189 -22.41 2.42 -11.94
N LEU A 190 -22.24 3.09 -10.79
CA LEU A 190 -21.01 3.00 -10.00
C LEU A 190 -20.88 1.66 -9.27
N LYS A 191 -21.99 1.04 -8.86
CA LYS A 191 -21.98 -0.36 -8.36
C LYS A 191 -21.39 -1.32 -9.39
N ARG A 192 -21.86 -1.24 -10.65
CA ARG A 192 -21.32 -2.06 -11.75
C ARG A 192 -19.85 -1.78 -12.03
N THR A 193 -19.47 -0.49 -12.09
CA THR A 193 -18.06 -0.11 -12.25
C THR A 193 -17.17 -0.68 -11.14
N PHE A 194 -17.60 -0.61 -9.88
CA PHE A 194 -16.82 -1.16 -8.77
C PHE A 194 -16.74 -2.70 -8.84
N ALA A 195 -17.84 -3.39 -9.15
CA ALA A 195 -17.82 -4.83 -9.35
C ALA A 195 -16.85 -5.26 -10.47
N GLU A 196 -16.80 -4.51 -11.59
CA GLU A 196 -15.81 -4.73 -12.65
C GLU A 196 -14.38 -4.57 -12.14
N PHE A 197 -14.12 -3.58 -11.27
CA PHE A 197 -12.81 -3.37 -10.67
C PHE A 197 -12.39 -4.54 -9.78
N GLU A 198 -13.29 -5.04 -8.93
CA GLU A 198 -13.04 -6.21 -8.08
C GLU A 198 -12.71 -7.45 -8.92
N THR A 199 -13.35 -7.62 -10.08
CA THR A 199 -13.02 -8.75 -10.94
C THR A 199 -11.60 -8.72 -11.48
N LEU A 200 -10.92 -7.56 -11.53
CA LEU A 200 -9.57 -7.47 -12.06
C LEU A 200 -8.53 -8.05 -11.07
N ILE A 201 -8.80 -8.01 -9.76
CA ILE A 201 -7.91 -8.57 -8.72
C ILE A 201 -8.25 -10.01 -8.34
N ASP A 202 -9.26 -10.60 -8.97
CA ASP A 202 -9.67 -12.00 -8.77
C ASP A 202 -8.44 -12.95 -8.76
N PRO A 203 -8.20 -13.68 -7.66
CA PRO A 203 -7.01 -14.53 -7.53
C PRO A 203 -7.09 -15.79 -8.40
N SER A 204 -8.26 -16.11 -8.96
CA SER A 204 -8.51 -17.33 -9.72
C SER A 204 -7.54 -17.47 -10.91
N ARG A 205 -7.09 -18.72 -11.12
CA ARG A 205 -6.12 -19.07 -12.17
C ARG A 205 -4.86 -18.17 -12.13
N ASN A 206 -4.35 -17.92 -10.92
CA ASN A 206 -3.18 -17.07 -10.65
C ASN A 206 -3.35 -15.64 -11.20
N HIS A 207 -4.40 -14.95 -10.77
CA HIS A 207 -4.69 -13.56 -11.19
C HIS A 207 -4.76 -13.39 -12.72
N ARG A 208 -5.36 -14.35 -13.44
CA ARG A 208 -5.37 -14.38 -14.91
C ARG A 208 -5.92 -13.10 -15.53
N ARG A 209 -6.98 -12.52 -14.95
CA ARG A 209 -7.62 -11.30 -15.46
C ARG A 209 -6.66 -10.11 -15.44
N TYR A 210 -5.99 -9.88 -14.31
CA TYR A 210 -4.93 -8.88 -14.20
C TYR A 210 -3.81 -9.13 -15.22
N ARG A 211 -3.30 -10.36 -15.31
CA ARG A 211 -2.18 -10.68 -16.22
C ARG A 211 -2.52 -10.41 -17.68
N VAL A 212 -3.72 -10.80 -18.12
CA VAL A 212 -4.22 -10.55 -19.48
C VAL A 212 -4.44 -9.07 -19.75
N ALA A 213 -4.86 -8.30 -18.75
CA ALA A 213 -5.01 -6.85 -18.89
C ALA A 213 -3.64 -6.19 -19.05
N VAL A 214 -2.69 -6.50 -18.16
CA VAL A 214 -1.34 -5.90 -18.16
C VAL A 214 -0.55 -6.28 -19.42
N SER A 215 -0.70 -7.49 -19.95
CA SER A 215 0.02 -7.90 -21.16
C SER A 215 -0.32 -7.08 -22.41
N LYS A 216 -1.40 -6.30 -22.36
CA LYS A 216 -1.86 -5.43 -23.46
C LYS A 216 -1.51 -3.95 -23.24
N VAL A 217 -0.97 -3.60 -22.07
CA VAL A 217 -0.68 -2.22 -21.70
C VAL A 217 0.76 -1.88 -22.10
N ALA A 218 0.91 -0.82 -22.89
CA ALA A 218 2.23 -0.29 -23.21
C ALA A 218 2.79 0.54 -22.04
N PRO A 219 4.11 0.62 -21.86
CA PRO A 219 4.72 1.57 -20.93
C PRO A 219 4.32 3.02 -21.27
N PRO A 220 4.27 3.96 -20.31
CA PRO A 220 4.60 3.83 -18.88
C PRO A 220 3.49 3.18 -18.04
N LEU A 221 3.86 2.23 -17.17
CA LEU A 221 2.92 1.49 -16.30
C LEU A 221 3.49 1.39 -14.87
N VAL A 222 2.67 1.69 -13.87
CA VAL A 222 2.97 1.29 -12.47
C VAL A 222 2.25 -0.02 -12.18
N PRO A 223 2.95 -1.16 -12.11
CA PRO A 223 2.33 -2.47 -11.96
C PRO A 223 1.78 -2.68 -10.54
N PHE A 224 0.93 -3.70 -10.36
CA PHE A 224 0.51 -4.15 -9.03
C PHE A 224 1.68 -4.85 -8.33
N MET A 225 2.48 -4.07 -7.57
CA MET A 225 3.72 -4.54 -6.96
C MET A 225 3.57 -5.73 -6.01
N PRO A 226 2.54 -5.79 -5.14
CA PRO A 226 2.34 -6.97 -4.28
C PRO A 226 2.29 -8.29 -5.05
N LEU A 227 1.65 -8.34 -6.21
CA LEU A 227 1.60 -9.56 -7.03
C LEU A 227 2.94 -9.86 -7.70
N LEU A 228 3.67 -8.83 -8.14
CA LEU A 228 5.00 -9.00 -8.71
C LEU A 228 5.99 -9.58 -7.69
N LEU A 229 5.98 -9.06 -6.46
CA LEU A 229 6.81 -9.57 -5.36
C LEU A 229 6.39 -10.99 -4.96
N LYS A 230 5.08 -11.25 -4.87
CA LYS A 230 4.54 -12.59 -4.66
C LYS A 230 5.10 -13.58 -5.68
N ASP A 231 5.05 -13.25 -6.97
CA ASP A 231 5.59 -14.12 -8.04
C ASP A 231 7.08 -14.42 -7.85
N MET A 232 7.88 -13.41 -7.48
CA MET A 232 9.31 -13.61 -7.23
C MET A 232 9.57 -14.46 -5.98
N THR A 233 8.82 -14.25 -4.90
CA THR A 233 8.89 -15.07 -3.68
C THR A 233 8.55 -16.52 -3.97
N PHE A 234 7.43 -16.79 -4.65
CA PHE A 234 7.06 -18.16 -5.05
C PHE A 234 8.08 -18.80 -5.97
N CYS A 235 8.65 -18.05 -6.92
CA CYS A 235 9.74 -18.55 -7.76
C CYS A 235 10.98 -18.89 -6.92
N HIS A 236 11.30 -18.08 -5.91
CA HIS A 236 12.46 -18.29 -5.06
C HIS A 236 12.30 -19.51 -4.14
N GLU A 237 11.14 -19.65 -3.51
CA GLU A 237 10.83 -20.73 -2.57
C GLU A 237 10.56 -22.07 -3.28
N GLY A 238 9.94 -22.02 -4.46
CA GLY A 238 9.59 -23.22 -5.23
C GLY A 238 10.75 -23.85 -6.01
N ASN A 239 11.87 -23.13 -6.18
CA ASN A 239 13.00 -23.60 -6.98
C ASN A 239 14.31 -23.54 -6.18
N LYS A 240 15.09 -24.62 -6.14
CA LYS A 240 16.40 -24.63 -5.50
C LYS A 240 17.38 -23.70 -6.24
N THR A 241 18.18 -22.94 -5.48
CA THR A 241 19.23 -22.07 -6.05
C THR A 241 20.39 -22.90 -6.62
N TYR A 242 20.67 -24.06 -6.02
CA TYR A 242 21.69 -25.00 -6.46
C TYR A 242 21.09 -26.38 -6.71
N ILE A 243 21.51 -27.04 -7.78
CA ILE A 243 21.18 -28.43 -8.13
C ILE A 243 22.50 -29.13 -8.43
N ASP A 244 22.79 -30.22 -7.72
CA ASP A 244 24.04 -30.99 -7.85
C ASP A 244 25.32 -30.15 -7.77
N GLY A 245 25.31 -29.16 -6.86
CA GLY A 245 26.44 -28.23 -6.64
C GLY A 245 26.57 -27.12 -7.70
N LEU A 246 25.74 -27.12 -8.74
CA LEU A 246 25.74 -26.12 -9.81
C LEU A 246 24.62 -25.09 -9.59
N VAL A 247 24.84 -23.87 -10.07
CA VAL A 247 23.83 -22.80 -10.04
C VAL A 247 22.66 -23.16 -10.96
N ASN A 248 21.44 -23.15 -10.42
CA ASN A 248 20.24 -23.35 -11.21
C ASN A 248 19.93 -22.09 -12.05
N PHE A 249 20.43 -22.06 -13.28
CA PHE A 249 20.22 -20.93 -14.19
C PHE A 249 18.77 -20.81 -14.69
N GLU A 250 17.96 -21.87 -14.62
CA GLU A 250 16.52 -21.79 -14.92
C GLU A 250 15.81 -20.89 -13.90
N LYS A 251 16.07 -21.10 -12.60
CA LYS A 251 15.60 -20.21 -11.53
C LYS A 251 16.07 -18.77 -11.77
N MET A 252 17.35 -18.57 -12.09
CA MET A 252 17.89 -17.23 -12.35
C MET A 252 17.20 -16.57 -13.56
N HIS A 253 16.89 -17.35 -14.60
CA HIS A 253 16.20 -16.85 -15.78
C HIS A 253 14.77 -16.40 -15.44
N MET A 254 14.02 -17.18 -14.65
CA MET A 254 12.67 -16.83 -14.20
C MET A 254 12.66 -15.53 -13.40
N ILE A 255 13.56 -15.38 -12.42
CA ILE A 255 13.72 -14.13 -11.67
C ILE A 255 14.07 -12.96 -12.61
N GLY A 256 14.98 -13.19 -13.56
CA GLY A 256 15.36 -12.21 -14.57
C GLY A 256 14.22 -11.78 -15.49
N GLN A 257 13.24 -12.65 -15.78
CA GLN A 257 12.05 -12.29 -16.55
C GLN A 257 11.21 -11.25 -15.81
N THR A 258 10.97 -11.44 -14.52
CA THR A 258 10.23 -10.46 -13.71
C THR A 258 10.93 -9.10 -13.66
N LEU A 259 12.25 -9.07 -13.52
CA LEU A 259 13.03 -7.83 -13.56
C LEU A 259 12.94 -7.14 -14.93
N ARG A 260 12.96 -7.90 -16.03
CA ARG A 260 12.77 -7.34 -17.39
C ARG A 260 11.37 -6.74 -17.56
N SER A 261 10.33 -7.37 -17.01
CA SER A 261 8.97 -6.80 -17.00
C SER A 261 8.91 -5.48 -16.21
N LEU A 262 9.60 -5.39 -15.08
CA LEU A 262 9.73 -4.16 -14.31
C LEU A 262 10.41 -3.04 -15.14
N ARG A 263 11.54 -3.36 -15.79
CA ARG A 263 12.23 -2.43 -16.71
C ARG A 263 11.31 -1.94 -17.82
N HIS A 264 10.62 -2.88 -18.46
CA HIS A 264 9.71 -2.55 -19.55
C HIS A 264 8.64 -1.56 -19.09
N SER A 265 8.02 -1.80 -17.93
CA SER A 265 6.99 -0.93 -17.35
C SER A 265 7.43 0.54 -17.19
N ARG A 266 8.73 0.77 -16.96
CA ARG A 266 9.34 2.12 -16.82
C ARG A 266 10.21 2.59 -18.00
N SER A 267 10.11 1.92 -19.14
CA SER A 267 10.92 2.22 -20.34
C SER A 267 10.52 3.52 -21.06
N GLN A 268 9.33 4.03 -20.78
CA GLN A 268 8.86 5.33 -21.27
C GLN A 268 8.65 6.29 -20.09
N ARG A 269 8.76 7.58 -20.36
CA ARG A 269 8.46 8.62 -19.35
C ARG A 269 6.94 8.73 -19.18
N ILE A 270 6.52 9.03 -17.95
CA ILE A 270 5.13 9.41 -17.68
C ILE A 270 4.79 10.69 -18.46
N ASN A 271 3.71 10.65 -19.24
CA ASN A 271 3.21 11.78 -20.00
C ASN A 271 1.70 11.89 -19.79
N LEU A 272 1.32 12.56 -18.69
CA LEU A 272 -0.07 12.83 -18.34
C LEU A 272 -0.37 14.30 -18.63
N GLU A 273 -1.56 14.58 -19.15
CA GLU A 273 -2.00 15.96 -19.35
C GLU A 273 -2.17 16.64 -17.99
N PRO A 274 -1.44 17.73 -17.70
CA PRO A 274 -1.51 18.40 -16.42
C PRO A 274 -2.85 19.13 -16.25
N PRO A 275 -3.47 19.09 -15.06
CA PRO A 275 -4.62 19.95 -14.76
C PRO A 275 -4.21 21.44 -14.76
N PRO A 276 -5.17 22.37 -14.89
CA PRO A 276 -4.90 23.81 -14.84
C PRO A 276 -4.11 24.20 -13.58
N GLN A 277 -2.97 24.87 -13.76
CA GLN A 277 -2.11 25.23 -12.64
C GLN A 277 -2.77 26.27 -11.73
N GLY A 278 -2.48 26.18 -10.44
CA GLY A 278 -2.98 27.11 -9.43
C GLY A 278 -2.80 26.58 -8.01
N LYS A 279 -3.17 27.39 -7.02
CA LYS A 279 -3.05 27.04 -5.59
C LYS A 279 -3.71 25.71 -5.25
N VAL A 280 -4.91 25.45 -5.82
CA VAL A 280 -5.62 24.18 -5.64
C VAL A 280 -4.78 22.97 -6.03
N GLN A 281 -3.97 23.05 -7.10
CA GLN A 281 -3.09 21.94 -7.51
C GLN A 281 -1.95 21.71 -6.52
N GLN A 282 -1.43 22.77 -5.89
CA GLN A 282 -0.43 22.66 -4.85
C GLN A 282 -1.03 21.99 -3.60
N ASP A 283 -2.25 22.39 -3.22
CA ASP A 283 -2.97 21.83 -2.08
C ASP A 283 -3.26 20.32 -2.29
N VAL A 284 -3.70 19.93 -3.50
CA VAL A 284 -3.89 18.50 -3.86
C VAL A 284 -2.56 17.75 -3.78
N ARG A 285 -1.48 18.31 -4.34
CA ARG A 285 -0.17 17.68 -4.32
C ARG A 285 0.36 17.46 -2.91
N GLU A 286 0.19 18.44 -2.02
CA GLU A 286 0.61 18.34 -0.63
C GLU A 286 -0.23 17.32 0.14
N TYR A 287 -1.55 17.36 -0.05
CA TYR A 287 -2.49 16.41 0.55
C TYR A 287 -2.11 14.96 0.20
N ILE A 288 -1.86 14.66 -1.08
CA ILE A 288 -1.55 13.30 -1.54
C ILE A 288 -0.20 12.78 -1.04
N ARG A 289 0.74 13.67 -0.71
CA ARG A 289 2.08 13.35 -0.20
C ARG A 289 2.13 13.22 1.32
N THR A 290 1.09 13.65 2.04
CA THR A 290 1.08 13.75 3.50
C THR A 290 -0.15 13.07 4.11
N LEU A 291 -0.58 11.95 3.53
CA LEU A 291 -1.75 11.20 4.00
C LEU A 291 -1.56 10.78 5.46
N LYS A 292 -2.56 11.07 6.29
CA LYS A 292 -2.63 10.57 7.66
C LYS A 292 -3.71 9.50 7.72
N VAL A 293 -3.36 8.31 8.20
CA VAL A 293 -4.23 7.14 8.14
C VAL A 293 -4.29 6.43 9.48
N ILE A 294 -5.39 5.72 9.72
CA ILE A 294 -5.51 4.70 10.75
C ILE A 294 -5.15 3.37 10.10
N ASP A 295 -4.08 2.71 10.55
CA ASP A 295 -3.68 1.37 10.09
C ASP A 295 -4.01 0.27 11.12
N ASN A 296 -4.57 0.64 12.29
CA ASN A 296 -5.12 -0.30 13.25
C ASN A 296 -6.50 -0.81 12.78
N GLN A 297 -6.53 -2.03 12.23
CA GLN A 297 -7.75 -2.64 11.72
C GLN A 297 -8.84 -2.82 12.79
N ARG A 298 -8.49 -3.06 14.07
CA ARG A 298 -9.48 -3.18 15.15
C ARG A 298 -10.20 -1.86 15.37
N ARG A 299 -9.46 -0.75 15.40
CA ARG A 299 -10.02 0.61 15.50
C ARG A 299 -10.94 0.93 14.32
N LEU A 300 -10.53 0.61 13.10
CA LEU A 300 -11.36 0.82 11.90
C LEU A 300 -12.66 0.02 11.93
N ILE A 301 -12.62 -1.23 12.39
CA ILE A 301 -13.82 -2.07 12.56
C ILE A 301 -14.76 -1.46 13.61
N GLN A 302 -14.23 -1.00 14.75
CA GLN A 302 -15.03 -0.34 15.79
C GLN A 302 -15.73 0.91 15.27
N LEU A 303 -15.01 1.79 14.56
CA LEU A 303 -15.58 2.98 13.92
C LEU A 303 -16.69 2.60 12.94
N SER A 304 -16.45 1.61 12.08
CA SER A 304 -17.46 1.10 11.15
C SER A 304 -18.72 0.59 11.86
N HIS A 305 -18.58 -0.17 12.94
CA HIS A 305 -19.70 -0.66 13.73
C HIS A 305 -20.51 0.46 14.39
N ALA A 306 -19.86 1.54 14.82
CA ALA A 306 -20.53 2.71 15.35
C ALA A 306 -21.34 3.46 14.27
N LEU A 307 -20.87 3.47 13.02
CA LEU A 307 -21.56 4.12 11.90
C LEU A 307 -22.81 3.35 11.45
N GLU A 308 -22.72 2.02 11.37
CA GLU A 308 -23.82 1.13 10.97
C GLU A 308 -23.83 -0.12 11.86
N PRO A 309 -24.55 -0.11 12.99
CA PRO A 309 -24.68 -1.27 13.87
C PRO A 309 -25.30 -2.46 13.13
N ARG A 310 -24.88 -3.70 13.47
CA ARG A 310 -25.59 -4.89 12.96
C ARG A 310 -27.00 -4.88 13.53
N ARG A 311 -28.01 -5.09 12.69
CA ARG A 311 -29.38 -5.33 13.16
C ARG A 311 -29.35 -6.62 14.01
N PRO A 312 -29.99 -6.63 15.19
CA PRO A 312 -30.05 -7.79 16.07
C PRO A 312 -30.71 -8.99 15.39
#